data_AF-A0ABD3PX32-F1
#
_entry.id   AF-A0ABD3PX32-F1
#
_cell.length_a   1.000
_cell.length_b   1.000
_cell.length_c   1.000
_cell.angle_alpha   90.00
_cell.angle_beta   90.00
_cell.angle_gamma   90.00
#
_symmetry.space_group_name_H-M   'P 1'
#
loop_
_entity.id
_entity.type
_entity.pdbx_description
1 polymer ?
#
loop_
_entity_poly.entity_id
_entity_poly.type
_entity_poly.pdbx_seq_one_letter_code
_entity_poly.pdbx_strand_id
1 'polypeptide(L)'
;MKLIAVLVVALSFQITHGRRRLRTDAVRAAFTPEECDSLFADVSAFDADASGGLSSDEYFEYLSRLGLTALATSYAELDYYAKVSFATMACSCASLGLGDDCCSGEDAEIQLSFPSTVDDSVANAYVANLCSVLLVEESTPPPTAAPISPPAVGASESPMAVDVTELPVAGTTSPPVAVISTISTPTAAVVPPDNIPPLMEEPAEPEKASASVAAIVFIVLAVVFVPLAIIYFFKRYRSTKDEELIERFRQFEASQASRVVKAGDDEDDPAVSSLDTVGAAGTAATMLDKGSNPEAIEQEVRILVEETKAPMSADELLKAYAGREAILLKNLRKMKDLQDKNDAIRADVADLCQKLNSPKTPDDLLEAYKGREDELLRNLTKLSFEEQSAEEKKATRTEIITLVEELEIKNADELLAAYEGRENELLRNLTKMKATKAEEATTIAEINMLVEELAVPRSADEMLAAYKGREGVLLTNLKELKKNEIRNKVTAYVEELALLNSADELLGAFEGRENELLSNLAHKKAMKEEEAETIAEIKKPVEDLAVPKSADGGGSVDESQGTEFQGDRGYRV
;
A
#
# COMPACT_ATOMS: atom_id res chain seq x y z
N MET A 1 14.46 35.25 24.44
CA MET A 1 15.47 34.48 23.68
C MET A 1 15.90 33.21 24.42
N LYS A 2 16.52 33.25 25.61
CA LYS A 2 16.89 32.03 26.37
C LYS A 2 15.69 31.14 26.76
N LEU A 3 14.55 31.74 27.09
CA LEU A 3 13.31 31.02 27.40
C LEU A 3 12.73 30.28 26.18
N ILE A 4 12.90 30.83 24.97
CA ILE A 4 12.39 30.26 23.72
C ILE A 4 13.28 29.08 23.29
N ALA A 5 14.60 29.19 23.44
CA ALA A 5 15.51 28.07 23.20
C ALA A 5 15.24 26.88 24.14
N VAL A 6 14.93 27.14 25.43
CA VAL A 6 14.56 26.09 26.39
C VAL A 6 13.20 25.46 26.02
N LEU A 7 12.23 26.26 25.55
CA LEU A 7 10.94 25.76 25.08
C LEU A 7 11.08 24.92 23.80
N VAL A 8 11.94 25.32 22.87
CA VAL A 8 12.20 24.57 21.63
C VAL A 8 12.92 23.26 21.90
N VAL A 9 13.93 23.24 22.78
CA VAL A 9 14.58 21.97 23.17
C VAL A 9 13.62 21.06 23.93
N ALA A 10 12.76 21.61 24.82
CA ALA A 10 11.74 20.83 25.51
C ALA A 10 10.65 20.30 24.54
N LEU A 11 10.24 21.08 23.54
CA LEU A 11 9.30 20.67 22.50
C LEU A 11 9.90 19.63 21.54
N SER A 12 11.16 19.79 21.13
CA SER A 12 11.85 18.79 20.31
C SER A 12 12.06 17.47 21.07
N PHE A 13 12.36 17.54 22.37
CA PHE A 13 12.42 16.38 23.25
C PHE A 13 11.05 15.71 23.40
N GLN A 14 9.99 16.50 23.61
CA GLN A 14 8.59 16.03 23.67
C GLN A 14 8.08 15.47 22.34
N ILE A 15 8.49 15.98 21.19
CA ILE A 15 8.06 15.49 19.87
C ILE A 15 8.77 14.17 19.52
N THR A 16 10.06 14.03 19.88
CA THR A 16 10.82 12.82 19.60
C THR A 16 10.41 11.68 20.54
N HIS A 17 10.23 11.96 21.84
CA HIS A 17 9.65 11.00 22.78
C HIS A 17 8.16 10.79 22.56
N GLY A 18 7.42 11.82 22.14
CA GLY A 18 5.99 11.78 21.86
C GLY A 18 5.65 10.96 20.62
N ARG A 19 6.48 10.96 19.58
CA ARG A 19 6.31 10.04 18.43
C ARG A 19 6.56 8.58 18.79
N ARG A 20 7.52 8.30 19.67
CA ARG A 20 7.68 6.94 20.21
C ARG A 20 6.46 6.56 21.04
N ARG A 21 6.03 7.41 21.98
CA ARG A 21 4.81 7.19 22.80
C ARG A 21 3.54 7.04 21.97
N LEU A 22 3.26 7.91 21.00
CA LEU A 22 2.05 7.82 20.16
C LEU A 22 2.02 6.55 19.30
N ARG A 23 3.19 6.01 18.90
CA ARG A 23 3.27 4.73 18.20
C ARG A 23 3.03 3.57 19.17
N THR A 24 3.61 3.63 20.36
CA THR A 24 3.34 2.64 21.43
C THR A 24 1.89 2.69 21.89
N ASP A 25 1.27 3.88 21.97
CA ASP A 25 -0.12 4.09 22.41
C ASP A 25 -1.12 3.70 21.32
N ALA A 26 -0.81 3.93 20.04
CA ALA A 26 -1.64 3.47 18.91
C ALA A 26 -1.53 1.95 18.69
N VAL A 27 -0.36 1.36 18.92
CA VAL A 27 -0.17 -0.10 18.92
C VAL A 27 -0.87 -0.72 20.13
N ARG A 28 -0.77 -0.11 21.31
CA ARG A 28 -1.51 -0.50 22.53
C ARG A 28 -3.04 -0.30 22.41
N ALA A 29 -3.52 0.50 21.47
CA ALA A 29 -4.95 0.62 21.18
C ALA A 29 -5.50 -0.54 20.34
N ALA A 30 -4.63 -1.39 19.76
CA ALA A 30 -5.03 -2.52 18.92
C ALA A 30 -5.19 -3.85 19.68
N PHE A 31 -4.69 -3.94 20.92
CA PHE A 31 -4.80 -5.15 21.75
C PHE A 31 -4.80 -4.81 23.24
N THR A 32 -5.48 -5.64 24.02
CA THR A 32 -5.50 -5.55 25.47
C THR A 32 -4.24 -6.21 26.07
N PRO A 33 -3.73 -5.74 27.22
CA PRO A 33 -2.63 -6.40 27.92
C PRO A 33 -2.88 -7.89 28.16
N GLU A 34 -4.13 -8.27 28.44
CA GLU A 34 -4.54 -9.65 28.70
C GLU A 34 -4.40 -10.55 27.45
N GLU A 35 -4.68 -10.04 26.25
CA GLU A 35 -4.47 -10.77 24.99
C GLU A 35 -2.98 -11.00 24.73
N CYS A 36 -2.15 -9.99 25.00
CA CYS A 36 -0.70 -10.08 24.85
C CYS A 36 -0.10 -11.09 25.86
N ASP A 37 -0.57 -11.09 27.11
CA ASP A 37 -0.14 -12.06 28.12
C ASP A 37 -0.53 -13.50 27.75
N SER A 38 -1.73 -13.69 27.19
CA SER A 38 -2.17 -15.00 26.69
C SER A 38 -1.31 -15.49 25.53
N LEU A 39 -0.98 -14.58 24.60
CA LEU A 39 -0.15 -14.89 23.44
C LEU A 39 1.28 -15.26 23.88
N PHE A 40 1.85 -14.53 24.84
CA PHE A 40 3.16 -14.86 25.40
C PHE A 40 3.15 -16.22 26.11
N ALA A 41 2.08 -16.55 26.85
CA ALA A 41 1.96 -17.87 27.47
C ALA A 41 1.92 -18.99 26.42
N ASP A 42 1.17 -18.81 25.33
CA ASP A 42 1.10 -19.78 24.24
C ASP A 42 2.43 -19.94 23.48
N VAL A 43 3.11 -18.82 23.23
CA VAL A 43 4.41 -18.78 22.55
C VAL A 43 5.52 -19.39 23.43
N SER A 44 5.50 -19.11 24.74
CA SER A 44 6.48 -19.67 25.69
C SER A 44 6.40 -21.19 25.84
N ALA A 45 5.29 -21.81 25.42
CA ALA A 45 5.19 -23.27 25.39
C ALA A 45 6.07 -23.91 24.30
N PHE A 46 6.62 -23.11 23.38
CA PHE A 46 7.54 -23.53 22.33
C PHE A 46 9.00 -23.30 22.67
N ASP A 47 9.31 -22.61 23.77
CA ASP A 47 10.67 -22.52 24.34
C ASP A 47 10.99 -23.87 25.03
N ALA A 48 11.42 -24.84 24.22
CA ALA A 48 11.60 -26.23 24.60
C ALA A 48 12.87 -26.42 25.43
N ASP A 49 13.89 -25.60 25.19
CA ASP A 49 15.15 -25.63 25.92
C ASP A 49 15.15 -24.74 27.18
N ALA A 50 14.09 -23.96 27.39
CA ALA A 50 13.94 -23.01 28.49
C ALA A 50 15.09 -21.99 28.52
N SER A 51 15.60 -21.62 27.33
CA SER A 51 16.57 -20.55 27.11
C SER A 51 16.03 -19.19 27.58
N GLY A 52 14.71 -19.05 27.62
CA GLY A 52 14.04 -17.79 27.83
C GLY A 52 13.83 -17.00 26.54
N GLY A 53 14.04 -17.64 25.38
CA GLY A 53 13.81 -17.12 24.04
C GLY A 53 13.20 -18.17 23.10
N LEU A 54 12.99 -17.79 21.84
CA LEU A 54 12.70 -18.74 20.76
C LEU A 54 13.85 -18.75 19.79
N SER A 55 14.46 -19.91 19.64
CA SER A 55 15.34 -20.21 18.52
C SER A 55 14.57 -20.21 17.20
N SER A 56 15.31 -20.27 16.09
CA SER A 56 14.70 -20.30 14.75
C SER A 56 13.79 -21.50 14.54
N ASP A 57 14.14 -22.65 15.11
CA ASP A 57 13.37 -23.89 14.96
C ASP A 57 12.10 -23.86 15.82
N GLU A 58 12.17 -23.34 17.04
CA GLU A 58 11.00 -23.16 17.91
C GLU A 58 10.01 -22.14 17.35
N TYR A 59 10.52 -21.06 16.74
CA TYR A 59 9.69 -20.10 16.03
C TYR A 59 9.00 -20.73 14.82
N PHE A 60 9.69 -21.62 14.09
CA PHE A 60 9.06 -22.40 13.01
C PHE A 60 7.95 -23.32 13.53
N GLU A 61 8.18 -24.04 14.64
CA GLU A 61 7.15 -24.89 15.26
C GLU A 61 5.92 -24.09 15.69
N TYR A 62 6.14 -22.91 16.28
CA TYR A 62 5.07 -21.97 16.63
C TYR A 62 4.24 -21.57 15.41
N LEU A 63 4.88 -21.11 14.33
CA LEU A 63 4.19 -20.77 13.07
C LEU A 63 3.47 -21.97 12.45
N SER A 64 4.03 -23.17 12.61
CA SER A 64 3.44 -24.40 12.08
C SER A 64 2.13 -24.74 12.78
N ARG A 65 2.06 -24.55 14.11
CA ARG A 65 0.81 -24.70 14.88
C ARG A 65 -0.27 -23.72 14.41
N LEU A 66 0.12 -22.52 13.99
CA LEU A 66 -0.81 -21.52 13.43
C LEU A 66 -1.24 -21.84 11.99
N GLY A 67 -0.65 -22.86 11.35
CA GLY A 67 -0.94 -23.20 9.96
C GLY A 67 -0.32 -22.23 8.94
N LEU A 68 0.66 -21.43 9.36
CA LEU A 68 1.33 -20.41 8.53
C LEU A 68 2.51 -20.98 7.73
N THR A 69 2.90 -22.23 7.98
CA THR A 69 4.03 -22.90 7.34
C THR A 69 3.61 -23.87 6.23
N ALA A 70 2.46 -23.63 5.57
CA ALA A 70 1.78 -24.62 4.71
C ALA A 70 2.64 -25.34 3.64
N LEU A 71 3.83 -24.80 3.31
CA LEU A 71 4.79 -25.40 2.36
C LEU A 71 6.20 -25.58 2.91
N ALA A 72 6.48 -25.14 4.14
CA ALA A 72 7.81 -25.19 4.75
C ALA A 72 7.88 -26.33 5.77
N THR A 73 8.96 -27.10 5.73
CA THR A 73 9.25 -28.20 6.67
C THR A 73 10.32 -27.86 7.70
N SER A 74 10.97 -26.70 7.55
CA SER A 74 11.96 -26.16 8.49
C SER A 74 11.99 -24.64 8.41
N TYR A 75 12.64 -24.00 9.38
CA TYR A 75 12.89 -22.55 9.35
C TYR A 75 13.57 -22.09 8.05
N ALA A 76 14.49 -22.89 7.51
CA ALA A 76 15.21 -22.59 6.27
C ALA A 76 14.28 -22.49 5.03
N GLU A 77 13.09 -23.09 5.08
CA GLU A 77 12.09 -23.07 4.00
C GLU A 77 10.99 -22.01 4.21
N LEU A 78 10.99 -21.31 5.35
CA LEU A 78 10.03 -20.24 5.60
C LEU A 78 10.14 -19.14 4.54
N ASP A 79 9.00 -18.49 4.29
CA ASP A 79 8.95 -17.31 3.45
C ASP A 79 9.84 -16.19 4.01
N TYR A 80 10.34 -15.35 3.10
CA TYR A 80 11.24 -14.26 3.44
C TYR A 80 10.67 -13.36 4.54
N TYR A 81 9.37 -13.07 4.53
CA TYR A 81 8.76 -12.20 5.54
C TYR A 81 8.86 -12.79 6.95
N ALA A 82 8.63 -14.09 7.13
CA ALA A 82 8.75 -14.74 8.44
C ALA A 82 10.20 -14.75 8.96
N LYS A 83 11.18 -14.98 8.07
CA LYS A 83 12.60 -14.89 8.44
C LYS A 83 13.02 -13.47 8.82
N VAL A 84 12.50 -12.46 8.14
CA VAL A 84 12.75 -11.05 8.48
C VAL A 84 12.09 -10.68 9.81
N SER A 85 10.86 -11.14 10.07
CA SER A 85 10.19 -10.96 11.37
C SER A 85 11.05 -11.54 12.49
N PHE A 86 11.48 -12.79 12.36
CA PHE A 86 12.36 -13.46 13.31
C PHE A 86 13.66 -12.68 13.53
N ALA A 87 14.40 -12.40 12.46
CA ALA A 87 15.68 -11.69 12.56
C ALA A 87 15.52 -10.30 13.19
N THR A 88 14.42 -9.59 12.90
CA THR A 88 14.16 -8.26 13.48
C THR A 88 13.88 -8.33 14.99
N MET A 89 13.12 -9.34 15.42
CA MET A 89 12.79 -9.57 16.83
C MET A 89 14.00 -10.10 17.61
N ALA A 90 14.78 -11.01 17.02
CA ALA A 90 16.04 -11.48 17.57
C ALA A 90 17.03 -10.32 17.71
N CYS A 91 17.25 -9.51 16.66
CA CYS A 91 18.11 -8.31 16.69
C CYS A 91 17.76 -7.30 17.77
N SER A 92 16.52 -7.29 18.24
CA SER A 92 16.09 -6.35 19.28
C SER A 92 16.72 -6.67 20.65
N CYS A 93 17.36 -7.84 20.81
CA CYS A 93 18.18 -8.23 21.98
C CYS A 93 19.30 -7.23 22.31
N ALA A 94 19.92 -6.60 21.30
CA ALA A 94 20.97 -5.62 21.51
C ALA A 94 20.44 -4.39 22.28
N SER A 95 19.18 -4.01 22.03
CA SER A 95 18.52 -2.93 22.76
C SER A 95 18.19 -3.29 24.21
N LEU A 96 18.14 -4.58 24.53
CA LEU A 96 17.97 -5.12 25.88
C LEU A 96 19.30 -5.25 26.63
N GLY A 97 20.43 -4.94 25.97
CA GLY A 97 21.77 -5.00 26.58
C GLY A 97 22.37 -6.41 26.64
N LEU A 98 21.88 -7.34 25.81
CA LEU A 98 22.36 -8.73 25.76
C LEU A 98 23.62 -8.93 24.88
N GLY A 99 24.14 -7.85 24.27
CA GLY A 99 25.32 -7.87 23.40
C GLY A 99 24.96 -7.61 21.93
N ASP A 100 25.96 -7.48 21.07
CA ASP A 100 25.75 -7.27 19.62
C ASP A 100 25.64 -8.61 18.87
N ASP A 101 26.13 -9.70 19.46
CA ASP A 101 26.18 -11.03 18.84
C ASP A 101 24.88 -11.83 19.01
N CYS A 102 23.95 -11.38 19.85
CA CYS A 102 22.68 -12.07 20.16
C CYS A 102 21.69 -12.14 18.99
N CYS A 103 22.07 -11.61 17.82
CA CYS A 103 21.24 -11.55 16.62
C CYS A 103 21.77 -12.40 15.46
N SER A 104 22.91 -13.06 15.65
CA SER A 104 23.63 -13.77 14.60
C SER A 104 23.98 -15.18 15.05
N GLY A 105 23.98 -16.12 14.11
CA GLY A 105 24.33 -17.51 14.37
C GLY A 105 23.18 -18.32 14.94
N GLU A 106 23.52 -19.49 15.49
CA GLU A 106 22.57 -20.46 16.05
C GLU A 106 21.95 -19.97 17.37
N ASP A 107 22.62 -19.01 18.05
CA ASP A 107 22.18 -18.41 19.32
C ASP A 107 21.21 -17.23 19.13
N ALA A 108 20.75 -16.96 17.91
CA ALA A 108 19.81 -15.88 17.64
C ALA A 108 18.42 -16.27 18.14
N GLU A 109 17.90 -15.55 19.13
CA GLU A 109 16.62 -15.88 19.78
C GLU A 109 15.70 -14.67 19.93
N ILE A 110 14.39 -14.90 19.76
CA ILE A 110 13.35 -13.94 20.16
C ILE A 110 13.19 -14.01 21.68
N GLN A 111 13.60 -12.97 22.39
CA GLN A 111 13.58 -12.94 23.86
C GLN A 111 12.14 -12.94 24.41
N LEU A 112 11.77 -14.00 25.15
CA LEU A 112 10.48 -14.10 25.83
C LEU A 112 10.57 -13.71 27.30
N SER A 113 11.76 -13.83 27.88
CA SER A 113 12.06 -13.44 29.25
C SER A 113 13.17 -12.38 29.27
N PHE A 114 13.13 -11.51 30.28
CA PHE A 114 14.09 -10.42 30.42
C PHE A 114 14.81 -10.53 31.77
N PRO A 115 16.15 -10.36 31.81
CA PRO A 115 16.84 -10.27 33.08
C PRO A 115 16.36 -9.04 33.84
N SER A 116 16.30 -9.11 35.18
CA SER A 116 15.84 -8.01 36.04
C SER A 116 16.68 -6.73 35.96
N THR A 117 17.77 -6.76 35.17
CA THR A 117 18.62 -5.62 34.86
C THR A 117 18.09 -4.75 33.72
N VAL A 118 17.14 -5.26 32.92
CA VAL A 118 16.49 -4.51 31.84
C VAL A 118 15.48 -3.53 32.46
N ASP A 119 15.49 -2.29 31.99
CA ASP A 119 14.51 -1.29 32.41
C ASP A 119 13.10 -1.71 31.98
N ASP A 120 12.14 -1.70 32.92
CA ASP A 120 10.75 -2.11 32.69
C ASP A 120 10.12 -1.40 31.48
N SER A 121 10.50 -0.15 31.20
CA SER A 121 9.95 0.58 30.05
C SER A 121 10.45 0.06 28.71
N VAL A 122 11.70 -0.42 28.66
CA VAL A 122 12.30 -1.03 27.48
C VAL A 122 11.71 -2.43 27.26
N ALA A 123 11.61 -3.22 28.33
CA ALA A 123 10.98 -4.54 28.28
C ALA A 123 9.51 -4.43 27.81
N ASN A 124 8.72 -3.52 28.39
CA ASN A 124 7.33 -3.30 27.96
C ASN A 124 7.21 -2.83 26.50
N ALA A 125 8.14 -2.01 26.01
CA ALA A 125 8.15 -1.57 24.62
C ALA A 125 8.49 -2.72 23.65
N TYR A 126 9.41 -3.60 24.05
CA TYR A 126 9.74 -4.81 23.32
C TYR A 126 8.53 -5.75 23.26
N VAL A 127 7.91 -6.05 24.41
CA VAL A 127 6.72 -6.92 24.53
C VAL A 127 5.57 -6.40 23.65
N ALA A 128 5.30 -5.10 23.67
CA ALA A 128 4.28 -4.50 22.82
C ALA A 128 4.59 -4.64 21.32
N ASN A 129 5.86 -4.55 20.93
CA ASN A 129 6.27 -4.74 19.54
C ASN A 129 6.14 -6.21 19.13
N LEU A 130 6.58 -7.14 20.00
CA LEU A 130 6.46 -8.57 19.76
C LEU A 130 5.00 -9.01 19.60
N CYS A 131 4.12 -8.57 20.50
CA CYS A 131 2.68 -8.84 20.39
C CYS A 131 2.08 -8.28 19.09
N SER A 132 2.53 -7.11 18.63
CA SER A 132 2.05 -6.56 17.35
C SER A 132 2.48 -7.38 16.13
N VAL A 133 3.67 -8.00 16.16
CA VAL A 133 4.15 -8.84 15.07
C VAL A 133 3.42 -10.18 15.07
N LEU A 134 3.32 -10.83 16.23
CA LEU A 134 2.68 -12.14 16.39
C LEU A 134 1.18 -12.11 16.06
N LEU A 135 0.46 -11.03 16.40
CA LEU A 135 -0.96 -10.87 16.06
C LEU A 135 -1.21 -10.70 14.56
N VAL A 136 -0.30 -10.03 13.84
CA VAL A 136 -0.40 -9.90 12.38
C VAL A 136 -0.31 -11.29 11.75
N GLU A 137 0.55 -12.16 12.28
CA GLU A 137 0.72 -13.54 11.83
C GLU A 137 -0.51 -14.40 12.14
N GLU A 138 -1.11 -14.28 13.33
CA GLU A 138 -2.36 -15.00 13.65
C GLU A 138 -3.55 -14.54 12.78
N SER A 139 -3.60 -13.25 12.42
CA SER A 139 -4.69 -12.68 11.63
C SER A 139 -4.63 -12.99 10.13
N THR A 140 -3.50 -13.51 9.63
CA THR A 140 -3.38 -13.90 8.22
C THR A 140 -4.20 -15.17 7.95
N PRO A 141 -5.25 -15.12 7.10
CA PRO A 141 -6.00 -16.32 6.77
C PRO A 141 -5.07 -17.32 6.07
N PRO A 142 -5.17 -18.62 6.38
CA PRO A 142 -4.37 -19.63 5.72
C PRO A 142 -4.57 -19.51 4.20
N PRO A 143 -3.50 -19.69 3.39
CA PRO A 143 -3.62 -19.62 1.94
C PRO A 143 -4.70 -20.63 1.50
N THR A 144 -5.77 -20.12 0.88
CA THR A 144 -6.82 -20.97 0.32
C THR A 144 -6.17 -21.96 -0.63
N ALA A 145 -6.20 -23.25 -0.26
CA ALA A 145 -5.63 -24.32 -1.06
C ALA A 145 -6.15 -24.17 -2.50
N ALA A 146 -5.21 -24.14 -3.46
CA ALA A 146 -5.56 -24.08 -4.87
C ALA A 146 -6.56 -25.20 -5.19
N PRO A 147 -7.57 -24.96 -6.05
CA PRO A 147 -8.61 -25.95 -6.34
C PRO A 147 -7.97 -27.24 -6.84
N ILE A 148 -8.03 -28.26 -6.01
CA ILE A 148 -7.58 -29.61 -6.34
C ILE A 148 -8.54 -30.10 -7.43
N SER A 149 -8.00 -30.44 -8.60
CA SER A 149 -8.73 -31.08 -9.69
C SER A 149 -9.56 -32.25 -9.17
N PRO A 150 -10.82 -32.41 -9.63
CA PRO A 150 -11.75 -33.37 -9.05
C PRO A 150 -11.21 -34.80 -9.12
N PRO A 151 -11.36 -35.60 -8.04
CA PRO A 151 -10.93 -36.99 -8.05
C PRO A 151 -11.82 -37.81 -9.00
N ALA A 152 -11.18 -38.73 -9.72
CA ALA A 152 -11.85 -39.70 -10.57
C ALA A 152 -12.81 -40.57 -9.76
N VAL A 153 -14.03 -40.70 -10.29
CA VAL A 153 -15.17 -41.43 -9.74
C VAL A 153 -14.82 -42.91 -9.53
N GLY A 154 -14.94 -43.37 -8.28
CA GLY A 154 -14.91 -44.79 -7.88
C GLY A 154 -16.00 -45.03 -6.83
N ALA A 155 -16.77 -46.10 -7.02
CA ALA A 155 -18.12 -46.29 -6.50
C ALA A 155 -18.23 -46.78 -5.04
N SER A 156 -19.44 -46.54 -4.50
CA SER A 156 -20.22 -47.42 -3.61
C SER A 156 -19.77 -47.58 -2.14
N GLU A 157 -20.54 -47.04 -1.20
CA GLU A 157 -21.54 -47.76 -0.37
C GLU A 157 -22.05 -46.85 0.78
N SER A 158 -23.38 -46.82 0.95
CA SER A 158 -24.09 -46.41 2.18
C SER A 158 -24.36 -47.70 3.00
N PRO A 159 -24.86 -47.70 4.27
CA PRO A 159 -25.55 -46.62 5.00
C PRO A 159 -25.23 -46.53 6.52
N MET A 160 -25.84 -45.57 7.23
CA MET A 160 -26.77 -45.79 8.36
C MET A 160 -27.15 -44.46 9.03
N ALA A 161 -28.46 -44.24 9.13
CA ALA A 161 -29.11 -43.11 9.78
C ALA A 161 -29.30 -43.40 11.27
N VAL A 162 -29.17 -42.38 12.12
CA VAL A 162 -29.73 -42.37 13.48
C VAL A 162 -30.42 -41.03 13.74
N ASP A 163 -31.65 -41.19 14.20
CA ASP A 163 -32.72 -40.25 14.53
C ASP A 163 -32.67 -39.91 16.04
N VAL A 164 -32.84 -38.64 16.43
CA VAL A 164 -33.27 -38.22 17.79
C VAL A 164 -33.97 -36.84 17.78
N THR A 165 -35.30 -36.87 17.74
CA THR A 165 -36.30 -36.37 18.72
C THR A 165 -36.24 -34.96 19.39
N GLU A 166 -37.44 -34.37 19.49
CA GLU A 166 -37.90 -33.02 19.91
C GLU A 166 -37.87 -32.64 21.42
N LEU A 167 -37.82 -31.30 21.69
CA LEU A 167 -38.54 -30.40 22.66
C LEU A 167 -38.59 -30.73 24.19
N PRO A 168 -38.86 -29.78 25.15
CA PRO A 168 -39.75 -28.59 25.06
C PRO A 168 -39.43 -27.28 25.85
N VAL A 169 -40.20 -26.25 25.47
CA VAL A 169 -40.79 -25.03 26.11
C VAL A 169 -40.64 -24.75 27.63
N ALA A 170 -40.30 -23.48 27.97
CA ALA A 170 -40.87 -22.58 29.00
C ALA A 170 -40.19 -21.18 28.84
N GLY A 171 -40.76 -19.99 28.96
CA GLY A 171 -41.97 -19.47 29.61
C GLY A 171 -41.57 -18.41 30.67
N THR A 172 -42.19 -17.20 30.62
CA THR A 172 -42.24 -16.10 31.64
C THR A 172 -41.12 -15.04 31.63
N THR A 173 -41.27 -13.74 31.93
CA THR A 173 -42.35 -12.70 32.09
C THR A 173 -41.63 -11.34 32.30
N SER A 174 -42.17 -10.22 31.79
CA SER A 174 -41.78 -8.82 32.13
C SER A 174 -42.07 -8.46 33.62
N PRO A 175 -41.67 -7.29 34.19
CA PRO A 175 -42.31 -5.97 33.91
C PRO A 175 -41.35 -4.73 34.15
N PRO A 176 -41.79 -3.46 34.41
CA PRO A 176 -41.61 -2.30 33.51
C PRO A 176 -41.07 -1.00 34.18
N VAL A 177 -41.30 0.18 33.56
CA VAL A 177 -41.22 1.60 34.06
C VAL A 177 -39.87 2.29 33.72
N ALA A 178 -39.77 3.50 33.12
CA ALA A 178 -40.45 4.77 33.42
C ALA A 178 -40.58 5.75 32.22
N VAL A 179 -41.59 6.62 32.36
CA VAL A 179 -42.02 7.75 31.52
C VAL A 179 -41.50 9.06 32.12
N ILE A 180 -40.99 10.01 31.32
CA ILE A 180 -40.79 11.44 31.69
C ILE A 180 -41.05 12.29 30.43
N SER A 181 -42.25 12.89 30.31
CA SER A 181 -42.65 14.28 30.62
C SER A 181 -42.45 15.30 29.49
N THR A 182 -43.61 15.68 28.96
CA THR A 182 -43.93 16.88 28.19
C THR A 182 -43.83 18.15 29.05
N ILE A 183 -43.38 19.27 28.46
CA ILE A 183 -43.56 20.61 29.03
C ILE A 183 -44.15 21.53 27.97
N SER A 184 -45.15 22.28 28.43
CA SER A 184 -46.12 23.09 27.71
C SER A 184 -45.63 24.46 27.24
N THR A 185 -46.36 24.95 26.24
CA THR A 185 -46.63 26.33 25.83
C THR A 185 -46.94 27.30 26.98
N PRO A 186 -46.84 28.62 26.70
CA PRO A 186 -47.99 29.47 27.01
C PRO A 186 -48.44 30.36 25.85
N THR A 187 -49.76 30.57 25.85
CA THR A 187 -50.59 31.39 24.96
C THR A 187 -50.93 32.73 25.62
N ALA A 188 -50.93 33.84 24.88
CA ALA A 188 -51.74 35.06 25.08
C ALA A 188 -51.41 36.06 23.94
N ALA A 189 -52.29 36.86 23.35
CA ALA A 189 -53.73 37.08 23.48
C ALA A 189 -54.22 37.78 22.18
N VAL A 190 -55.51 37.63 21.89
CA VAL A 190 -56.27 38.22 20.77
C VAL A 190 -56.95 39.51 21.22
N VAL A 191 -57.04 40.56 20.37
CA VAL A 191 -58.26 41.35 19.99
C VAL A 191 -57.88 42.49 18.98
N PRO A 192 -58.67 42.74 17.90
CA PRO A 192 -58.45 43.73 16.81
C PRO A 192 -59.40 44.98 16.95
N PRO A 193 -59.71 45.86 15.95
CA PRO A 193 -59.32 45.97 14.51
C PRO A 193 -59.08 47.41 13.91
N ASP A 194 -58.80 47.42 12.59
CA ASP A 194 -59.11 48.41 11.53
C ASP A 194 -58.08 49.45 10.95
N ASN A 195 -57.83 49.26 9.64
CA ASN A 195 -57.64 50.21 8.50
C ASN A 195 -56.31 50.94 8.15
N ILE A 196 -55.66 50.46 7.06
CA ILE A 196 -55.02 51.17 5.89
C ILE A 196 -53.65 51.87 6.12
N PRO A 197 -52.69 52.07 5.15
CA PRO A 197 -52.45 51.61 3.74
C PRO A 197 -51.06 50.88 3.54
N PRO A 198 -50.62 50.49 2.31
CA PRO A 198 -49.50 49.56 2.11
C PRO A 198 -48.13 50.26 2.14
N LEU A 199 -47.13 49.59 2.73
CA LEU A 199 -45.72 50.02 2.65
C LEU A 199 -44.82 48.81 2.37
N MET A 200 -43.83 49.07 1.51
CA MET A 200 -42.83 48.14 0.98
C MET A 200 -41.82 47.64 2.03
N GLU A 201 -41.18 46.52 1.63
CA GLU A 201 -39.85 46.00 2.04
C GLU A 201 -39.65 45.42 3.44
N GLU A 202 -39.32 44.11 3.51
CA GLU A 202 -38.06 43.58 4.09
C GLU A 202 -37.93 42.06 3.75
N PRO A 203 -36.85 41.58 3.11
CA PRO A 203 -36.65 40.15 2.91
C PRO A 203 -36.00 39.53 4.15
N ALA A 204 -36.70 38.52 4.71
CA ALA A 204 -36.31 37.76 5.87
C ALA A 204 -34.98 36.98 5.68
N GLU A 205 -34.19 36.93 6.74
CA GLU A 205 -32.95 36.17 6.85
C GLU A 205 -33.18 34.66 6.63
N PRO A 206 -32.25 33.94 5.96
CA PRO A 206 -32.36 32.51 5.75
C PRO A 206 -32.01 31.73 7.02
N GLU A 207 -32.97 30.91 7.45
CA GLU A 207 -32.81 29.90 8.51
C GLU A 207 -31.69 28.90 8.19
N LYS A 208 -31.05 28.43 9.27
CA LYS A 208 -29.88 27.54 9.28
C LYS A 208 -30.15 26.27 8.46
N ALA A 209 -29.38 26.15 7.37
CA ALA A 209 -29.40 25.04 6.43
C ALA A 209 -29.16 23.69 7.12
N SER A 210 -30.15 22.80 7.03
CA SER A 210 -29.97 21.36 7.12
C SER A 210 -28.87 20.94 6.14
N ALA A 211 -27.78 20.36 6.65
CA ALA A 211 -26.75 19.78 5.80
C ALA A 211 -27.41 18.79 4.84
N SER A 212 -27.37 19.13 3.56
CA SER A 212 -27.91 18.32 2.47
C SER A 212 -27.41 16.88 2.61
N VAL A 213 -28.31 15.91 2.52
CA VAL A 213 -28.03 14.47 2.55
C VAL A 213 -26.89 14.11 1.56
N ALA A 214 -26.75 14.85 0.46
CA ALA A 214 -25.66 14.69 -0.49
C ALA A 214 -24.26 14.96 0.11
N ALA A 215 -24.13 15.94 1.02
CA ALA A 215 -22.87 16.21 1.70
C ALA A 215 -22.47 15.07 2.66
N ILE A 216 -23.44 14.43 3.29
CA ILE A 216 -23.20 13.29 4.18
C ILE A 216 -22.73 12.07 3.37
N VAL A 217 -23.36 11.80 2.21
CA VAL A 217 -22.94 10.70 1.31
C VAL A 217 -21.53 10.92 0.78
N PHE A 218 -21.17 12.16 0.42
CA PHE A 218 -19.83 12.48 -0.07
C PHE A 218 -18.75 12.30 1.01
N ILE A 219 -19.06 12.65 2.27
CA ILE A 219 -18.16 12.42 3.40
C ILE A 219 -17.96 10.91 3.62
N VAL A 220 -19.03 10.11 3.57
CA VAL A 220 -18.93 8.65 3.74
C VAL A 220 -18.11 8.01 2.61
N LEU A 221 -18.32 8.42 1.35
CA LEU A 221 -17.51 7.94 0.23
C LEU A 221 -16.04 8.34 0.36
N ALA A 222 -15.75 9.59 0.74
CA ALA A 222 -14.37 10.04 0.94
C ALA A 222 -13.68 9.25 2.08
N VAL A 223 -14.38 8.96 3.17
CA VAL A 223 -13.84 8.18 4.30
C VAL A 223 -13.55 6.73 3.94
N VAL A 224 -14.24 6.14 2.95
CA VAL A 224 -13.99 4.75 2.53
C VAL A 224 -12.97 4.67 1.39
N PHE A 225 -13.10 5.51 0.36
CA PHE A 225 -12.30 5.40 -0.85
C PHE A 225 -10.90 6.01 -0.73
N VAL A 226 -10.72 7.06 0.09
CA VAL A 226 -9.40 7.66 0.29
C VAL A 226 -8.43 6.68 1.00
N PRO A 227 -8.81 5.97 2.08
CA PRO A 227 -7.94 4.95 2.66
C PRO A 227 -7.63 3.78 1.71
N LEU A 228 -8.62 3.32 0.93
CA LEU A 228 -8.40 2.25 -0.05
C LEU A 228 -7.43 2.66 -1.16
N ALA A 229 -7.53 3.90 -1.65
CA ALA A 229 -6.59 4.45 -2.61
C ALA A 229 -5.18 4.57 -2.01
N ILE A 230 -5.06 5.03 -0.75
CA ILE A 230 -3.78 5.08 -0.04
C ILE A 230 -3.17 3.68 0.09
N ILE A 231 -3.95 2.67 0.52
CA ILE A 231 -3.49 1.28 0.63
C ILE A 231 -3.03 0.73 -0.73
N TYR A 232 -3.79 1.00 -1.80
CA TYR A 232 -3.43 0.60 -3.16
C TYR A 232 -2.11 1.22 -3.61
N PHE A 233 -1.94 2.53 -3.44
CA PHE A 233 -0.70 3.22 -3.78
C PHE A 233 0.47 2.76 -2.91
N PHE A 234 0.25 2.48 -1.63
CA PHE A 234 1.26 1.96 -0.73
C PHE A 234 1.71 0.55 -1.13
N LYS A 235 0.77 -0.32 -1.50
CA LYS A 235 1.06 -1.68 -2.01
C LYS A 235 1.84 -1.62 -3.31
N ARG A 236 1.47 -0.73 -4.23
CA ARG A 236 2.18 -0.53 -5.50
C ARG A 236 3.58 0.05 -5.31
N TYR A 237 3.73 1.03 -4.42
CA TYR A 237 5.03 1.62 -4.09
C TYR A 237 5.97 0.62 -3.41
N ARG A 238 5.42 -0.22 -2.51
CA ARG A 238 6.18 -1.27 -1.83
C ARG A 238 6.66 -2.35 -2.79
N SER A 239 5.80 -2.80 -3.72
CA SER A 239 6.17 -3.78 -4.75
C SER A 239 7.39 -3.36 -5.57
N THR A 240 7.49 -2.07 -5.93
CA THR A 240 8.66 -1.55 -6.67
C THR A 240 9.92 -1.45 -5.83
N LYS A 241 9.79 -1.24 -4.52
CA LYS A 241 10.93 -1.17 -3.59
C LYS A 241 11.46 -2.56 -3.24
N ASP A 242 10.57 -3.54 -3.11
CA ASP A 242 10.94 -4.92 -2.81
C ASP A 242 11.75 -5.53 -3.98
N GLU A 243 11.46 -5.16 -5.22
CA GLU A 243 12.22 -5.60 -6.41
C GLU A 243 13.67 -5.05 -6.40
N GLU A 244 13.87 -3.75 -6.11
CA GLU A 244 15.21 -3.16 -5.94
C GLU A 244 16.00 -3.79 -4.78
N LEU A 245 15.30 -4.13 -3.69
CA LEU A 245 15.94 -4.70 -2.50
C LEU A 245 16.37 -6.16 -2.72
N ILE A 246 15.53 -6.94 -3.41
CA ILE A 246 15.83 -8.33 -3.79
C ILE A 246 17.04 -8.37 -4.74
N GLU A 247 17.16 -7.42 -5.66
CA GLU A 247 18.28 -7.38 -6.60
C GLU A 247 19.60 -7.00 -5.92
N ARG A 248 19.58 -6.09 -4.94
CA ARG A 248 20.74 -5.81 -4.08
C ARG A 248 21.15 -7.00 -3.22
N PHE A 249 20.18 -7.76 -2.71
CA PHE A 249 20.47 -8.97 -1.93
C PHE A 249 21.08 -10.08 -2.78
N ARG A 250 20.56 -10.31 -3.99
CA ARG A 250 21.18 -11.26 -4.95
C ARG A 250 22.60 -10.85 -5.32
N GLN A 251 22.88 -9.55 -5.49
CA GLN A 251 24.25 -9.07 -5.67
C GLN A 251 25.13 -9.34 -4.46
N PHE A 252 24.60 -9.21 -3.25
CA PHE A 252 25.33 -9.47 -2.02
C PHE A 252 25.63 -10.98 -1.83
N GLU A 253 24.65 -11.85 -2.09
CA GLU A 253 24.84 -13.31 -2.09
C GLU A 253 25.83 -13.76 -3.16
N ALA A 254 25.74 -13.22 -4.39
CA ALA A 254 26.72 -13.50 -5.43
C ALA A 254 28.14 -13.05 -5.03
N SER A 255 28.24 -11.92 -4.33
CA SER A 255 29.52 -11.43 -3.79
C SER A 255 30.06 -12.32 -2.68
N GLN A 256 29.22 -12.85 -1.80
CA GLN A 256 29.63 -13.81 -0.77
C GLN A 256 30.00 -15.18 -1.34
N ALA A 257 29.20 -15.72 -2.26
CA ALA A 257 29.49 -16.99 -2.94
C ALA A 257 30.84 -16.94 -3.68
N SER A 258 31.17 -15.81 -4.32
CA SER A 258 32.48 -15.63 -4.96
C SER A 258 33.66 -15.57 -3.99
N ARG A 259 33.42 -15.19 -2.73
CA ARG A 259 34.46 -15.20 -1.67
C ARG A 259 34.68 -16.58 -1.09
N VAL A 260 33.63 -17.40 -0.98
CA VAL A 260 33.72 -18.78 -0.46
C VAL A 260 34.36 -19.73 -1.49
N VAL A 261 34.06 -19.58 -2.78
CA VAL A 261 34.68 -20.42 -3.84
C VAL A 261 36.19 -20.19 -3.97
N LYS A 262 36.70 -19.03 -3.54
CA LYS A 262 38.15 -18.74 -3.58
C LYS A 262 38.94 -19.35 -2.41
N ALA A 263 38.26 -19.99 -1.47
CA ALA A 263 38.85 -20.61 -0.28
C ALA A 263 38.75 -22.15 -0.26
N GLY A 264 38.21 -22.77 -1.31
CA GLY A 264 37.83 -24.20 -1.30
C GLY A 264 38.55 -25.14 -2.27
N ASP A 265 39.66 -24.72 -2.89
CA ASP A 265 40.38 -25.56 -3.88
C ASP A 265 41.63 -26.28 -3.30
N ASP A 266 41.66 -26.56 -2.00
CA ASP A 266 42.70 -27.39 -1.39
C ASP A 266 42.10 -28.33 -0.32
N GLU A 267 41.49 -29.45 -0.72
CA GLU A 267 41.40 -30.65 0.14
C GLU A 267 41.45 -31.96 -0.67
N ASP A 268 42.48 -32.75 -0.39
CA ASP A 268 42.45 -34.22 -0.40
C ASP A 268 42.64 -34.70 1.06
N ASP A 269 41.60 -35.36 1.60
CA ASP A 269 41.65 -36.50 2.56
C ASP A 269 41.83 -36.25 4.10
N PRO A 270 41.47 -37.21 5.00
CA PRO A 270 40.10 -37.37 5.51
C PRO A 270 39.95 -37.51 7.05
N ALA A 271 38.71 -37.32 7.52
CA ALA A 271 38.04 -37.97 8.68
C ALA A 271 38.77 -38.11 10.04
N VAL A 272 38.30 -37.36 11.05
CA VAL A 272 38.27 -37.75 12.48
C VAL A 272 37.21 -36.89 13.19
N SER A 273 36.04 -37.45 13.52
CA SER A 273 35.66 -38.10 14.80
C SER A 273 35.61 -37.14 16.02
N SER A 274 34.37 -36.96 16.47
CA SER A 274 33.86 -36.36 17.72
C SER A 274 34.52 -36.84 19.01
N LEU A 275 34.78 -35.93 19.98
CA LEU A 275 34.73 -36.23 21.43
C LEU A 275 34.82 -34.96 22.33
N ASP A 276 33.70 -34.65 23.00
CA ASP A 276 33.51 -34.45 24.45
C ASP A 276 34.40 -33.53 25.35
N THR A 277 33.68 -32.53 25.91
CA THR A 277 33.49 -32.20 27.35
C THR A 277 34.57 -31.50 28.23
N VAL A 278 34.02 -30.55 29.01
CA VAL A 278 34.40 -29.97 30.33
C VAL A 278 35.39 -28.79 30.37
N GLY A 279 34.88 -27.68 30.91
CA GLY A 279 35.61 -26.43 31.10
C GLY A 279 36.52 -26.33 32.32
N ALA A 280 37.24 -25.22 32.40
CA ALA A 280 37.79 -24.65 33.64
C ALA A 280 38.32 -23.24 33.33
N ALA A 281 37.85 -22.26 34.10
CA ALA A 281 38.37 -20.91 34.10
C ALA A 281 39.82 -20.89 34.61
N GLY A 282 40.69 -20.16 33.90
CA GLY A 282 41.93 -19.62 34.47
C GLY A 282 43.25 -20.21 33.98
N THR A 283 43.63 -19.98 32.71
CA THR A 283 45.04 -19.85 32.24
C THR A 283 45.08 -19.35 30.79
N ALA A 284 44.96 -18.03 30.57
CA ALA A 284 44.86 -17.42 29.25
C ALA A 284 46.21 -17.01 28.61
N ALA A 285 47.27 -17.84 28.71
CA ALA A 285 48.58 -17.46 28.13
C ALA A 285 49.39 -18.56 27.42
N THR A 286 48.97 -19.83 27.35
CA THR A 286 49.81 -20.89 26.75
C THR A 286 49.05 -21.96 25.95
N MET A 287 47.96 -21.60 25.28
CA MET A 287 47.33 -22.45 24.26
C MET A 287 47.41 -21.78 22.88
N LEU A 288 48.60 -21.32 22.50
CA LEU A 288 48.91 -21.23 21.07
C LEU A 288 49.12 -22.65 20.61
N ASP A 289 48.07 -23.15 19.96
CA ASP A 289 47.99 -24.35 19.15
C ASP A 289 49.35 -24.98 18.82
N LYS A 290 49.67 -26.07 19.52
CA LYS A 290 50.95 -26.78 19.39
C LYS A 290 51.01 -27.65 18.13
N GLY A 291 50.04 -27.50 17.23
CA GLY A 291 49.91 -28.22 15.97
C GLY A 291 50.11 -27.38 14.70
N SER A 292 50.35 -26.06 14.81
CA SER A 292 50.53 -25.23 13.61
C SER A 292 51.80 -25.65 12.86
N ASN A 293 51.64 -26.13 11.62
CA ASN A 293 52.75 -26.57 10.77
C ASN A 293 53.74 -25.41 10.58
N PRO A 294 55.02 -25.55 10.99
CA PRO A 294 56.01 -24.48 10.88
C PRO A 294 56.16 -23.96 9.45
N GLU A 295 55.99 -24.82 8.44
CA GLU A 295 56.05 -24.42 7.03
C GLU A 295 54.90 -23.47 6.65
N ALA A 296 53.69 -23.70 7.18
CA ALA A 296 52.53 -22.83 6.93
C ALA A 296 52.73 -21.44 7.54
N ILE A 297 53.30 -21.38 8.75
CA ILE A 297 53.64 -20.11 9.41
C ILE A 297 54.67 -19.33 8.60
N GLU A 298 55.73 -20.00 8.09
CA GLU A 298 56.74 -19.36 7.27
C GLU A 298 56.16 -18.81 5.95
N GLN A 299 55.27 -19.57 5.30
CA GLN A 299 54.60 -19.12 4.08
C GLN A 299 53.71 -17.90 4.33
N GLU A 300 52.90 -17.91 5.39
CA GLU A 300 52.05 -16.78 5.73
C GLU A 300 52.87 -15.52 6.07
N VAL A 301 53.97 -15.66 6.81
CA VAL A 301 54.90 -14.55 7.07
C VAL A 301 55.45 -13.97 5.76
N ARG A 302 55.85 -14.81 4.79
CA ARG A 302 56.34 -14.34 3.49
C ARG A 302 55.28 -13.52 2.74
N ILE A 303 54.04 -14.02 2.67
CA ILE A 303 52.91 -13.33 2.04
C ILE A 303 52.66 -11.98 2.72
N LEU A 304 52.53 -11.97 4.05
CA LEU A 304 52.22 -10.74 4.78
C LEU A 304 53.35 -9.71 4.68
N VAL A 305 54.62 -10.13 4.64
CA VAL A 305 55.76 -9.22 4.47
C VAL A 305 55.76 -8.58 3.08
N GLU A 306 55.43 -9.34 2.04
CA GLU A 306 55.31 -8.82 0.67
C GLU A 306 54.15 -7.82 0.55
N GLU A 307 52.97 -8.15 1.09
CA GLU A 307 51.79 -7.29 1.04
C GLU A 307 51.96 -6.01 1.88
N THR A 308 52.54 -6.15 3.08
CA THR A 308 52.74 -5.01 3.99
C THR A 308 53.96 -4.14 3.64
N LYS A 309 54.75 -4.57 2.64
CA LYS A 309 56.02 -3.94 2.26
C LYS A 309 56.89 -3.66 3.48
N ALA A 310 57.00 -4.66 4.38
CA ALA A 310 57.75 -4.51 5.61
C ALA A 310 59.22 -4.15 5.30
N PRO A 311 59.89 -3.36 6.15
CA PRO A 311 61.25 -2.87 5.89
C PRO A 311 62.33 -3.96 5.95
N MET A 312 62.00 -5.16 6.41
CA MET A 312 62.89 -6.31 6.51
C MET A 312 62.34 -7.46 5.67
N SER A 313 63.23 -8.28 5.11
CA SER A 313 62.81 -9.46 4.37
C SER A 313 62.18 -10.52 5.28
N ALA A 314 61.34 -11.38 4.72
CA ALA A 314 60.68 -12.44 5.47
C ALA A 314 61.68 -13.38 6.18
N ASP A 315 62.79 -13.72 5.51
CA ASP A 315 63.84 -14.57 6.09
C ASP A 315 64.53 -13.90 7.28
N GLU A 316 64.77 -12.59 7.22
CA GLU A 316 65.34 -11.82 8.34
C GLU A 316 64.37 -11.73 9.52
N LEU A 317 63.07 -11.54 9.26
CA LEU A 317 62.04 -11.50 10.28
C LEU A 317 61.85 -12.86 10.95
N LEU A 318 61.77 -13.95 10.17
CA LEU A 318 61.69 -15.32 10.70
C LEU A 318 62.90 -15.65 11.58
N LYS A 319 64.11 -15.27 11.13
CA LYS A 319 65.33 -15.45 11.93
C LYS A 319 65.33 -14.62 13.22
N ALA A 320 64.86 -13.37 13.17
CA ALA A 320 64.79 -12.49 14.35
C ALA A 320 63.72 -12.93 15.37
N TYR A 321 62.66 -13.59 14.89
CA TYR A 321 61.54 -14.09 15.66
C TYR A 321 61.55 -15.61 15.86
N ALA A 322 62.68 -16.28 15.67
CA ALA A 322 62.80 -17.73 15.87
C ALA A 322 62.28 -18.16 17.26
N GLY A 323 61.32 -19.08 17.29
CA GLY A 323 60.59 -19.54 18.47
C GLY A 323 59.50 -18.58 18.98
N ARG A 324 59.20 -17.49 18.25
CA ARG A 324 58.19 -16.46 18.54
C ARG A 324 57.42 -16.03 17.28
N GLU A 325 57.31 -16.92 16.31
CA GLU A 325 56.72 -16.68 14.99
C GLU A 325 55.24 -16.29 15.08
N ALA A 326 54.50 -16.84 16.06
CA ALA A 326 53.12 -16.45 16.31
C ALA A 326 52.97 -14.95 16.68
N ILE A 327 53.94 -14.37 17.38
CA ILE A 327 53.95 -12.92 17.70
C ILE A 327 54.23 -12.10 16.44
N LEU A 328 55.15 -12.57 15.59
CA LEU A 328 55.44 -11.95 14.31
C LEU A 328 54.20 -11.93 13.41
N LEU A 329 53.52 -13.08 13.24
CA LEU A 329 52.28 -13.18 12.48
C LEU A 329 51.21 -12.23 13.01
N LYS A 330 50.99 -12.20 14.33
CA LYS A 330 50.02 -11.29 14.95
C LYS A 330 50.33 -9.82 14.63
N ASN A 331 51.60 -9.42 14.66
CA ASN A 331 52.01 -8.06 14.36
C ASN A 331 51.90 -7.73 12.86
N LEU A 332 52.25 -8.67 11.98
CA LEU A 332 52.13 -8.51 10.53
C LEU A 332 50.66 -8.43 10.10
N ARG A 333 49.78 -9.28 10.63
CA ARG A 333 48.32 -9.20 10.42
C ARG A 333 47.79 -7.84 10.85
N LYS A 334 48.15 -7.37 12.05
CA LYS A 334 47.76 -6.03 12.53
C LYS A 334 48.29 -4.91 11.62
N MET A 335 49.48 -5.05 11.06
CA MET A 335 50.03 -4.09 10.11
C MET A 335 49.26 -4.08 8.79
N LYS A 336 48.90 -5.26 8.28
CA LYS A 336 48.05 -5.41 7.09
C LYS A 336 46.67 -4.78 7.32
N ASP A 337 46.01 -5.08 8.43
CA ASP A 337 44.71 -4.50 8.77
C ASP A 337 44.76 -2.95 8.82
N LEU A 338 45.86 -2.38 9.31
CA LEU A 338 46.05 -0.92 9.33
C LEU A 338 46.30 -0.36 7.93
N GLN A 339 47.04 -1.07 7.09
CA GLN A 339 47.26 -0.68 5.70
C GLN A 339 45.96 -0.72 4.91
N ASP A 340 45.19 -1.81 5.01
CA ASP A 340 43.89 -1.96 4.33
C ASP A 340 42.91 -0.86 4.76
N LYS A 341 42.90 -0.50 6.06
CA LYS A 341 42.12 0.65 6.57
C LYS A 341 42.59 1.97 5.98
N ASN A 342 43.90 2.22 5.93
CA ASN A 342 44.43 3.46 5.36
C ASN A 342 44.16 3.56 3.85
N ASP A 343 44.25 2.46 3.12
CA ASP A 343 43.94 2.40 1.68
C ASP A 343 42.45 2.64 1.44
N ALA A 344 41.56 2.08 2.27
CA ALA A 344 40.12 2.35 2.24
C ALA A 344 39.81 3.84 2.53
N ILE A 345 40.40 4.41 3.59
CA ILE A 345 40.27 5.83 3.93
C ILE A 345 40.75 6.71 2.77
N ARG A 346 41.87 6.35 2.13
CA ARG A 346 42.40 7.10 0.99
C ARG A 346 41.46 7.07 -0.21
N ALA A 347 40.84 5.93 -0.48
CA ALA A 347 39.81 5.81 -1.51
C ALA A 347 38.58 6.70 -1.20
N ASP A 348 38.04 6.62 0.02
CA ASP A 348 36.88 7.43 0.44
C ASP A 348 37.18 8.94 0.40
N VAL A 349 38.36 9.37 0.84
CA VAL A 349 38.80 10.77 0.74
C VAL A 349 38.91 11.20 -0.73
N ALA A 350 39.43 10.34 -1.61
CA ALA A 350 39.54 10.65 -3.03
C ALA A 350 38.16 10.86 -3.68
N ASP A 351 37.21 9.95 -3.42
CA ASP A 351 35.84 10.03 -3.90
C ASP A 351 35.12 11.28 -3.39
N LEU A 352 35.26 11.59 -2.09
CA LEU A 352 34.65 12.79 -1.51
C LEU A 352 35.27 14.08 -2.04
N CYS A 353 36.59 14.11 -2.28
CA CYS A 353 37.25 15.27 -2.88
C CYS A 353 36.80 15.52 -4.32
N GLN A 354 36.63 14.44 -5.09
CA GLN A 354 36.10 14.53 -6.45
C GLN A 354 34.67 15.06 -6.45
N LYS A 355 33.81 14.51 -5.58
CA LYS A 355 32.40 14.92 -5.47
C LYS A 355 32.26 16.39 -5.08
N LEU A 356 33.07 16.85 -4.12
CA LEU A 356 33.08 18.23 -3.61
C LEU A 356 33.83 19.22 -4.52
N ASN A 357 34.42 18.77 -5.63
CA ASN A 357 35.34 19.55 -6.46
C ASN A 357 36.40 20.28 -5.61
N SER A 358 36.98 19.58 -4.63
CA SER A 358 37.93 20.17 -3.69
C SER A 358 39.15 20.76 -4.40
N PRO A 359 39.59 21.98 -4.04
CA PRO A 359 40.78 22.58 -4.65
C PRO A 359 42.10 21.93 -4.20
N LYS A 360 42.07 21.06 -3.19
CA LYS A 360 43.23 20.31 -2.68
C LYS A 360 43.14 18.86 -3.14
N THR A 361 44.29 18.26 -3.44
CA THR A 361 44.34 16.84 -3.80
C THR A 361 44.06 15.96 -2.57
N PRO A 362 43.58 14.71 -2.76
CA PRO A 362 43.37 13.77 -1.65
C PRO A 362 44.64 13.53 -0.83
N ASP A 363 45.79 13.43 -1.49
CA ASP A 363 47.08 13.21 -0.85
C ASP A 363 47.51 14.40 0.01
N ASP A 364 47.29 15.65 -0.45
CA ASP A 364 47.57 16.85 0.35
C ASP A 364 46.71 16.93 1.61
N LEU A 365 45.45 16.47 1.53
CA LEU A 365 44.53 16.44 2.66
C LEU A 365 44.91 15.33 3.64
N LEU A 366 45.25 14.14 3.17
CA LEU A 366 45.71 13.04 4.02
C LEU A 366 47.01 13.39 4.74
N GLU A 367 47.97 14.03 4.07
CA GLU A 367 49.20 14.47 4.73
C GLU A 367 48.93 15.55 5.79
N ALA A 368 48.03 16.50 5.52
CA ALA A 368 47.63 17.53 6.50
C ALA A 368 46.87 16.97 7.72
N TYR A 369 46.19 15.82 7.55
CA TYR A 369 45.39 15.13 8.56
C TYR A 369 46.02 13.82 9.02
N LYS A 370 47.33 13.65 8.86
CA LYS A 370 48.03 12.43 9.28
C LYS A 370 47.83 12.14 10.77
N GLY A 371 47.32 10.95 11.08
CA GLY A 371 46.89 10.52 12.43
C GLY A 371 45.52 11.06 12.88
N ARG A 372 44.77 11.75 12.01
CA ARG A 372 43.42 12.28 12.21
C ARG A 372 42.54 12.08 10.96
N GLU A 373 42.78 11.00 10.24
CA GLU A 373 42.14 10.73 8.97
C GLU A 373 40.61 10.49 9.12
N ASP A 374 40.18 9.89 10.23
CA ASP A 374 38.76 9.73 10.55
C ASP A 374 38.04 11.08 10.72
N GLU A 375 38.73 12.09 11.27
CA GLU A 375 38.20 13.46 11.41
C GLU A 375 38.05 14.12 10.04
N LEU A 376 39.03 13.92 9.15
CA LEU A 376 38.97 14.38 7.76
C LEU A 376 37.77 13.77 7.04
N LEU A 377 37.60 12.45 7.10
CA LEU A 377 36.46 11.76 6.49
C LEU A 377 35.13 12.30 7.01
N ARG A 378 34.96 12.39 8.34
CA ARG A 378 33.74 12.93 8.95
C ARG A 378 33.42 14.34 8.44
N ASN A 379 34.43 15.20 8.31
CA ASN A 379 34.25 16.57 7.82
C ASN A 379 33.89 16.60 6.33
N LEU A 380 34.56 15.82 5.48
CA LEU A 380 34.27 15.74 4.06
C LEU A 380 32.88 15.13 3.81
N THR A 381 32.50 14.07 4.52
CA THR A 381 31.16 13.48 4.43
C THR A 381 30.10 14.51 4.81
N LYS A 382 30.29 15.25 5.91
CA LYS A 382 29.38 16.31 6.33
C LYS A 382 29.23 17.40 5.27
N LEU A 383 30.34 17.88 4.70
CA LEU A 383 30.31 18.87 3.62
C LEU A 383 29.57 18.34 2.39
N SER A 384 29.77 17.06 2.03
CA SER A 384 29.10 16.46 0.88
C SER A 384 27.59 16.35 1.06
N PHE A 385 27.14 16.13 2.31
CA PHE A 385 25.72 16.12 2.65
C PHE A 385 25.13 17.54 2.63
N GLU A 386 25.87 18.54 3.11
CA GLU A 386 25.45 19.95 3.07
C GLU A 386 25.33 20.46 1.62
N GLU A 387 26.27 20.08 0.74
CA GLU A 387 26.21 20.43 -0.69
C GLU A 387 25.02 19.75 -1.38
N GLN A 388 24.83 18.44 -1.18
CA GLN A 388 23.67 17.73 -1.72
C GLN A 388 22.34 18.34 -1.25
N SER A 389 22.22 18.65 0.05
CA SER A 389 21.03 19.30 0.58
C SER A 389 20.82 20.70 -0.01
N ALA A 390 21.89 21.45 -0.30
CA ALA A 390 21.80 22.76 -0.94
C ALA A 390 21.36 22.65 -2.41
N GLU A 391 21.88 21.67 -3.15
CA GLU A 391 21.47 21.38 -4.53
C GLU A 391 20.00 20.95 -4.60
N GLU A 392 19.57 20.04 -3.72
CA GLU A 392 18.16 19.64 -3.61
C GLU A 392 17.26 20.83 -3.31
N LYS A 393 17.61 21.66 -2.32
CA LYS A 393 16.86 22.89 -2.02
C LYS A 393 16.79 23.83 -3.22
N LYS A 394 17.86 23.97 -3.99
CA LYS A 394 17.87 24.80 -5.21
C LYS A 394 16.98 24.22 -6.29
N ALA A 395 17.00 22.90 -6.49
CA ALA A 395 16.11 22.22 -7.42
C ALA A 395 14.64 22.40 -7.01
N THR A 396 14.29 22.16 -5.75
CA THR A 396 12.94 22.38 -5.20
C THR A 396 12.50 23.84 -5.38
N ARG A 397 13.38 24.83 -5.11
CA ARG A 397 13.05 26.24 -5.32
C ARG A 397 12.77 26.56 -6.79
N THR A 398 13.53 25.98 -7.71
CA THR A 398 13.31 26.15 -9.15
C THR A 398 11.96 25.58 -9.57
N GLU A 399 11.62 24.38 -9.10
CA GLU A 399 10.32 23.75 -9.39
C GLU A 399 9.15 24.55 -8.81
N ILE A 400 9.29 25.09 -7.59
CA ILE A 400 8.30 25.98 -6.99
C ILE A 400 8.09 27.23 -7.86
N ILE A 401 9.17 27.86 -8.35
CA ILE A 401 9.06 29.04 -9.23
C ILE A 401 8.26 28.68 -10.49
N THR A 402 8.58 27.55 -11.13
CA THR A 402 7.85 27.07 -12.31
C THR A 402 6.36 26.82 -12.02
N LEU A 403 6.03 26.15 -10.92
CA LEU A 403 4.64 25.89 -10.55
C LEU A 403 3.88 27.18 -10.20
N VAL A 404 4.54 28.15 -9.55
CA VAL A 404 3.93 29.45 -9.24
C VAL A 404 3.63 30.23 -10.52
N GLU A 405 4.52 30.20 -11.51
CA GLU A 405 4.31 30.81 -12.83
C GLU A 405 3.16 30.13 -13.59
N GLU A 406 3.14 28.80 -13.66
CA GLU A 406 2.07 28.03 -14.32
C GLU A 406 0.69 28.23 -13.67
N LEU A 407 0.65 28.36 -12.34
CA LEU A 407 -0.59 28.59 -11.60
C LEU A 407 -1.04 30.05 -11.64
N GLU A 408 -0.20 30.95 -12.16
CA GLU A 408 -0.40 32.41 -12.17
C GLU A 408 -0.56 32.98 -10.75
N ILE A 409 0.10 32.35 -9.78
CA ILE A 409 0.14 32.84 -8.40
C ILE A 409 1.14 33.98 -8.32
N LYS A 410 0.76 35.09 -7.68
CA LYS A 410 1.63 36.26 -7.57
C LYS A 410 2.79 35.99 -6.60
N ASN A 411 4.00 36.39 -7.00
CA ASN A 411 5.24 36.48 -6.20
C ASN A 411 5.81 35.14 -5.66
N ALA A 412 6.52 34.40 -6.51
CA ALA A 412 7.26 33.21 -6.07
C ALA A 412 8.24 33.51 -4.92
N ASP A 413 8.91 34.66 -4.95
CA ASP A 413 9.89 35.06 -3.93
C ASP A 413 9.25 35.24 -2.54
N GLU A 414 8.02 35.76 -2.46
CA GLU A 414 7.29 35.96 -1.20
C GLU A 414 6.87 34.61 -0.59
N LEU A 415 6.43 33.67 -1.44
CA LEU A 415 6.11 32.31 -1.02
C LEU A 415 7.35 31.56 -0.54
N LEU A 416 8.45 31.64 -1.28
CA LEU A 416 9.72 31.01 -0.90
C LEU A 416 10.25 31.57 0.42
N ALA A 417 10.10 32.88 0.67
CA ALA A 417 10.47 33.49 1.95
C ALA A 417 9.57 33.02 3.11
N ALA A 418 8.25 32.92 2.90
CA ALA A 418 7.31 32.44 3.93
C ALA A 418 7.47 30.95 4.27
N TYR A 419 8.00 30.16 3.32
CA TYR A 419 8.22 28.72 3.44
C TYR A 419 9.71 28.35 3.52
N GLU A 420 10.58 29.25 3.98
CA GLU A 420 12.00 28.93 4.20
C GLU A 420 12.15 27.77 5.19
N GLY A 421 12.84 26.71 4.77
CA GLY A 421 12.97 25.44 5.53
C GLY A 421 11.76 24.51 5.45
N ARG A 422 10.69 24.90 4.74
CA ARG A 422 9.46 24.12 4.47
C ARG A 422 9.11 24.09 2.98
N GLU A 423 10.11 24.21 2.12
CA GLU A 423 9.92 24.31 0.66
C GLU A 423 9.21 23.06 0.10
N ASN A 424 9.49 21.87 0.63
CA ASN A 424 8.81 20.64 0.22
C ASN A 424 7.30 20.63 0.51
N GLU A 425 6.86 21.28 1.59
CA GLU A 425 5.43 21.44 1.90
C GLU A 425 4.76 22.38 0.91
N LEU A 426 5.42 23.49 0.58
CA LEU A 426 4.98 24.43 -0.45
C LEU A 426 4.87 23.74 -1.81
N LEU A 427 5.90 22.99 -2.22
CA LEU A 427 5.90 22.23 -3.48
C LEU A 427 4.69 21.29 -3.55
N ARG A 428 4.46 20.49 -2.50
CA ARG A 428 3.32 19.57 -2.42
C ARG A 428 1.97 20.29 -2.58
N ASN A 429 1.82 21.45 -1.93
CA ASN A 429 0.58 22.24 -2.01
C ASN A 429 0.37 22.82 -3.40
N LEU A 430 1.42 23.35 -4.03
CA LEU A 430 1.37 23.87 -5.40
C LEU A 430 1.04 22.78 -6.42
N THR A 431 1.67 21.61 -6.31
CA THR A 431 1.35 20.45 -7.19
C THR A 431 -0.11 20.02 -7.03
N LYS A 432 -0.64 20.04 -5.79
CA LYS A 432 -2.06 19.76 -5.56
C LYS A 432 -2.96 20.81 -6.21
N MET A 433 -2.61 22.10 -6.10
CA MET A 433 -3.35 23.19 -6.77
C MET A 433 -3.33 23.07 -8.30
N LYS A 434 -2.20 22.63 -8.88
CA LYS A 434 -2.10 22.36 -10.32
C LYS A 434 -3.02 21.23 -10.76
N ALA A 435 -3.05 20.13 -10.00
CA ALA A 435 -3.95 19.02 -10.26
C ALA A 435 -5.43 19.43 -10.18
N THR A 436 -5.82 20.22 -9.17
CA THR A 436 -7.21 20.70 -9.04
C THR A 436 -7.59 21.67 -10.16
N LYS A 437 -6.70 22.60 -10.55
CA LYS A 437 -6.96 23.53 -11.68
C LYS A 437 -7.11 22.76 -13.00
N ALA A 438 -6.35 21.68 -13.20
CA ALA A 438 -6.48 20.82 -14.38
C ALA A 438 -7.81 20.05 -14.39
N GLU A 439 -8.23 19.48 -13.26
CA GLU A 439 -9.52 18.79 -13.11
C GLU A 439 -10.72 19.74 -13.32
N GLU A 440 -10.63 20.96 -12.77
CA GLU A 440 -11.61 22.03 -13.01
C GLU A 440 -11.70 22.39 -14.49
N ALA A 441 -10.56 22.54 -15.18
CA ALA A 441 -10.53 22.83 -16.61
C ALA A 441 -11.18 21.71 -17.44
N THR A 442 -10.94 20.44 -17.11
CA THR A 442 -11.61 19.31 -17.77
C THR A 442 -13.11 19.27 -17.50
N THR A 443 -13.51 19.59 -16.25
CA THR A 443 -14.92 19.66 -15.84
C THR A 443 -15.65 20.76 -16.62
N ILE A 444 -15.04 21.94 -16.74
CA ILE A 444 -15.58 23.06 -17.52
C ILE A 444 -15.73 22.69 -19.01
N ALA A 445 -14.73 22.04 -19.59
CA ALA A 445 -14.80 21.59 -20.98
C ALA A 445 -15.95 20.58 -21.20
N GLU A 446 -16.14 19.62 -20.28
CA GLU A 446 -17.24 18.65 -20.37
C GLU A 446 -18.60 19.32 -20.18
N ILE A 447 -18.72 20.29 -19.25
CA ILE A 447 -19.93 21.10 -19.10
C ILE A 447 -20.26 21.81 -20.40
N ASN A 448 -19.30 22.52 -21.01
CA ASN A 448 -19.51 23.24 -22.27
C ASN A 448 -20.05 22.32 -23.38
N MET A 449 -19.47 21.13 -23.54
CA MET A 449 -19.96 20.14 -24.51
C MET A 449 -21.39 19.69 -24.19
N LEU A 450 -21.71 19.41 -22.93
CA LEU A 450 -23.04 18.94 -22.55
C LEU A 450 -24.13 20.02 -22.71
N VAL A 451 -23.86 21.29 -22.40
CA VAL A 451 -24.89 22.34 -22.61
C VAL A 451 -25.11 22.62 -24.09
N GLU A 452 -24.07 22.54 -24.92
CA GLU A 452 -24.22 22.61 -26.38
C GLU A 452 -25.05 21.44 -26.92
N GLU A 453 -24.74 20.21 -26.49
CA GLU A 453 -25.44 18.99 -26.93
C GLU A 453 -26.92 18.95 -26.49
N LEU A 454 -27.20 19.36 -25.24
CA LEU A 454 -28.55 19.36 -24.67
C LEU A 454 -29.40 20.57 -25.10
N ALA A 455 -28.81 21.54 -25.82
CA ALA A 455 -29.44 22.80 -26.19
C ALA A 455 -30.15 23.49 -25.00
N VAL A 456 -29.49 23.52 -23.84
CA VAL A 456 -30.05 24.09 -22.61
C VAL A 456 -30.31 25.59 -22.81
N PRO A 457 -31.43 26.17 -22.33
CA PRO A 457 -31.75 27.59 -22.57
C PRO A 457 -30.74 28.61 -22.02
N ARG A 458 -29.87 28.20 -21.11
CA ARG A 458 -28.82 29.05 -20.50
C ARG A 458 -27.47 28.72 -21.13
N SER A 459 -26.65 29.73 -21.34
CA SER A 459 -25.28 29.52 -21.82
C SER A 459 -24.44 28.80 -20.76
N ALA A 460 -23.38 28.12 -21.20
CA ALA A 460 -22.48 27.43 -20.29
C ALA A 460 -21.80 28.39 -19.31
N ASP A 461 -21.42 29.58 -19.76
CA ASP A 461 -20.85 30.64 -18.92
C ASP A 461 -21.83 31.11 -17.83
N GLU A 462 -23.12 31.28 -18.15
CA GLU A 462 -24.15 31.63 -17.17
C GLU A 462 -24.34 30.54 -16.11
N MET A 463 -24.31 29.27 -16.53
CA MET A 463 -24.41 28.15 -15.60
C MET A 463 -23.16 28.00 -14.74
N LEU A 464 -21.96 28.08 -15.33
CA LEU A 464 -20.69 28.06 -14.60
C LEU A 464 -20.60 29.21 -13.59
N ALA A 465 -21.04 30.41 -13.96
CA ALA A 465 -21.12 31.54 -13.03
C ALA A 465 -22.07 31.28 -11.86
N ALA A 466 -23.25 30.68 -12.10
CA ALA A 466 -24.21 30.32 -11.05
C ALA A 466 -23.75 29.15 -10.16
N TYR A 467 -22.88 28.28 -10.70
CA TYR A 467 -22.34 27.09 -10.03
C TYR A 467 -20.86 27.23 -9.64
N LYS A 468 -20.34 28.46 -9.53
CA LYS A 468 -18.95 28.69 -9.16
C LYS A 468 -18.57 27.98 -7.84
N GLY A 469 -17.55 27.14 -7.88
CA GLY A 469 -17.11 26.28 -6.78
C GLY A 469 -17.96 25.01 -6.55
N ARG A 470 -18.93 24.74 -7.41
CA ARG A 470 -19.83 23.57 -7.41
C ARG A 470 -20.01 23.00 -8.82
N GLU A 471 -19.01 23.16 -9.67
CA GLU A 471 -19.02 22.77 -11.08
C GLU A 471 -19.23 21.26 -11.21
N GLY A 472 -18.69 20.45 -10.31
CA GLY A 472 -18.94 19.00 -10.28
C GLY A 472 -20.42 18.64 -10.13
N VAL A 473 -21.19 19.39 -9.33
CA VAL A 473 -22.64 19.18 -9.17
C VAL A 473 -23.38 19.55 -10.46
N LEU A 474 -22.98 20.64 -11.12
CA LEU A 474 -23.53 21.04 -12.41
C LEU A 474 -23.29 19.94 -13.46
N LEU A 475 -22.07 19.41 -13.53
CA LEU A 475 -21.71 18.33 -14.44
C LEU A 475 -22.57 17.08 -14.20
N THR A 476 -22.74 16.66 -12.93
CA THR A 476 -23.61 15.53 -12.60
C THR A 476 -25.05 15.77 -13.04
N ASN A 477 -25.61 16.95 -12.79
CA ASN A 477 -26.98 17.30 -13.19
C ASN A 477 -27.15 17.31 -14.71
N LEU A 478 -26.17 17.83 -15.47
CA LEU A 478 -26.21 17.82 -16.93
C LEU A 478 -26.11 16.40 -17.50
N LYS A 479 -25.27 15.54 -16.92
CA LYS A 479 -25.22 14.11 -17.29
C LYS A 479 -26.55 13.40 -17.05
N GLU A 480 -27.21 13.70 -15.93
CA GLU A 480 -28.52 13.12 -15.63
C GLU A 480 -29.62 13.66 -16.57
N LEU A 481 -29.56 14.95 -16.93
CA LEU A 481 -30.46 15.52 -17.95
C LEU A 481 -30.27 14.83 -19.31
N LYS A 482 -29.02 14.61 -19.74
CA LYS A 482 -28.71 13.88 -20.97
C LYS A 482 -29.22 12.45 -20.93
N LYS A 483 -29.01 11.74 -19.82
CA LYS A 483 -29.55 10.38 -19.61
C LYS A 483 -31.07 10.34 -19.73
N ASN A 484 -31.77 11.32 -19.16
CA ASN A 484 -33.23 11.42 -19.26
C ASN A 484 -33.70 11.77 -20.68
N GLU A 485 -32.99 12.65 -21.40
CA GLU A 485 -33.30 12.94 -22.80
C GLU A 485 -33.16 11.69 -23.68
N ILE A 486 -32.08 10.93 -23.50
CA ILE A 486 -31.86 9.68 -24.22
C ILE A 486 -32.95 8.67 -23.87
N ARG A 487 -33.29 8.50 -22.58
CA ARG A 487 -34.39 7.62 -22.16
C ARG A 487 -35.70 7.99 -22.85
N ASN A 488 -36.04 9.28 -22.91
CA ASN A 488 -37.26 9.76 -23.56
C ASN A 488 -37.25 9.46 -25.07
N LYS A 489 -36.11 9.66 -25.75
CA LYS A 489 -35.95 9.32 -27.18
C LYS A 489 -36.07 7.82 -27.42
N VAL A 490 -35.40 6.98 -26.63
CA VAL A 490 -35.49 5.51 -26.74
C VAL A 490 -36.92 5.05 -26.51
N THR A 491 -37.61 5.59 -25.50
CA THR A 491 -39.01 5.26 -25.21
C THR A 491 -39.91 5.59 -26.41
N ALA A 492 -39.76 6.78 -26.99
CA ALA A 492 -40.50 7.17 -28.18
C ALA A 492 -40.24 6.23 -29.38
N TYR A 493 -38.97 5.85 -29.63
CA TYR A 493 -38.64 4.90 -30.69
C TYR A 493 -39.19 3.49 -30.44
N VAL A 494 -39.18 3.02 -29.19
CA VAL A 494 -39.72 1.70 -28.82
C VAL A 494 -41.22 1.64 -29.03
N GLU A 495 -41.94 2.68 -28.61
CA GLU A 495 -43.38 2.83 -28.82
C GLU A 495 -43.74 2.90 -30.30
N GLU A 496 -43.01 3.71 -31.08
CA GLU A 496 -43.24 3.87 -32.52
C GLU A 496 -42.91 2.59 -33.32
N LEU A 497 -41.84 1.89 -32.96
CA LEU A 497 -41.44 0.65 -33.62
C LEU A 497 -42.23 -0.57 -33.13
N ALA A 498 -43.06 -0.44 -32.09
CA ALA A 498 -43.76 -1.53 -31.41
C ALA A 498 -42.82 -2.69 -31.07
N LEU A 499 -41.65 -2.38 -30.49
CA LEU A 499 -40.70 -3.41 -30.05
C LEU A 499 -41.25 -4.15 -28.82
N LEU A 500 -40.97 -5.45 -28.73
CA LEU A 500 -41.42 -6.29 -27.61
C LEU A 500 -40.68 -5.98 -26.30
N ASN A 501 -39.45 -5.47 -26.39
CA ASN A 501 -38.63 -5.16 -25.22
C ASN A 501 -39.01 -3.79 -24.66
N SER A 502 -38.98 -3.66 -23.34
CA SER A 502 -39.20 -2.36 -22.69
C SER A 502 -38.02 -1.42 -22.92
N ALA A 503 -38.27 -0.11 -22.88
CA ALA A 503 -37.22 0.89 -23.02
C ALA A 503 -36.14 0.76 -21.93
N ASP A 504 -36.54 0.46 -20.69
CA ASP A 504 -35.60 0.25 -19.57
C ASP A 504 -34.72 -0.98 -19.76
N GLU A 505 -35.26 -2.06 -20.32
CA GLU A 505 -34.49 -3.28 -20.65
C GLU A 505 -33.44 -3.01 -21.73
N LEU A 506 -33.81 -2.27 -22.78
CA LEU A 506 -32.87 -1.86 -23.82
C LEU A 506 -31.81 -0.89 -23.29
N LEU A 507 -32.18 0.07 -22.44
CA LEU A 507 -31.22 1.00 -21.83
C LEU A 507 -30.25 0.26 -20.90
N GLY A 508 -30.73 -0.71 -20.10
CA GLY A 508 -29.86 -1.53 -19.27
C GLY A 508 -28.87 -2.37 -20.07
N ALA A 509 -29.29 -2.95 -21.20
CA ALA A 509 -28.41 -3.72 -22.08
C ALA A 509 -27.34 -2.87 -22.80
N PHE A 510 -27.56 -1.56 -22.90
CA PHE A 510 -26.69 -0.60 -23.58
C PHE A 510 -26.13 0.49 -22.65
N GLU A 511 -25.98 0.21 -21.35
CA GLU A 511 -25.38 1.16 -20.41
C GLU A 511 -23.96 1.57 -20.87
N GLY A 512 -23.74 2.88 -21.02
CA GLY A 512 -22.51 3.47 -21.58
C GLY A 512 -22.41 3.47 -23.12
N ARG A 513 -23.42 2.92 -23.83
CA ARG A 513 -23.52 2.86 -25.30
C ARG A 513 -24.88 3.34 -25.81
N GLU A 514 -25.51 4.24 -25.08
CA GLU A 514 -26.89 4.65 -25.34
C GLU A 514 -27.02 5.43 -26.66
N ASN A 515 -25.97 6.15 -27.08
CA ASN A 515 -25.91 6.80 -28.39
C ASN A 515 -25.88 5.79 -29.56
N GLU A 516 -25.22 4.65 -29.38
CA GLU A 516 -25.22 3.55 -30.36
C GLU A 516 -26.62 2.95 -30.47
N LEU A 517 -27.29 2.72 -29.34
CA LEU A 517 -28.69 2.28 -29.30
C LEU A 517 -29.61 3.25 -30.04
N LEU A 518 -29.51 4.56 -29.78
CA LEU A 518 -30.29 5.58 -30.47
C LEU A 518 -30.05 5.56 -31.99
N SER A 519 -28.79 5.46 -32.42
CA SER A 519 -28.44 5.34 -33.84
C SER A 519 -29.08 4.10 -34.49
N ASN A 520 -28.99 2.95 -33.82
CA ASN A 520 -29.57 1.69 -34.31
C ASN A 520 -31.11 1.75 -34.37
N LEU A 521 -31.76 2.34 -33.38
CA LEU A 521 -33.22 2.52 -33.36
C LEU A 521 -33.67 3.49 -34.46
N ALA A 522 -32.95 4.60 -34.65
CA ALA A 522 -33.22 5.54 -35.72
C ALA A 522 -33.06 4.90 -37.11
N HIS A 523 -32.01 4.10 -37.33
CA HIS A 523 -31.83 3.36 -38.59
C HIS A 523 -32.95 2.33 -38.81
N LYS A 524 -33.34 1.59 -37.76
CA LYS A 524 -34.44 0.63 -37.83
C LYS A 524 -35.79 1.30 -38.14
N LYS A 525 -36.01 2.51 -37.63
CA LYS A 525 -37.17 3.33 -37.99
C LYS A 525 -37.15 3.71 -39.47
N ALA A 526 -36.04 4.23 -39.96
CA ALA A 526 -35.91 4.58 -41.38
C ALA A 526 -36.17 3.38 -42.31
N MET A 527 -35.67 2.19 -41.96
CA MET A 527 -35.95 0.96 -42.71
C MET A 527 -37.44 0.59 -42.74
N LYS A 528 -38.15 0.73 -41.61
CA LYS A 528 -39.60 0.47 -41.57
C LYS A 528 -40.40 1.49 -42.37
N GLU A 529 -39.99 2.76 -42.37
CA GLU A 529 -40.63 3.80 -43.19
C GLU A 529 -40.46 3.50 -44.68
N GLU A 530 -39.26 3.10 -45.12
CA GLU A 530 -38.98 2.66 -46.49
C GLU A 530 -39.78 1.40 -46.88
N GLU A 531 -39.88 0.42 -45.97
CA GLU A 531 -40.73 -0.78 -46.18
C GLU A 531 -42.22 -0.41 -46.31
N ALA A 532 -42.71 0.53 -45.50
CA ALA A 532 -44.09 0.99 -45.58
C ALA A 532 -44.39 1.73 -46.90
N GLU A 533 -43.45 2.55 -47.38
CA GLU A 533 -43.57 3.25 -48.66
C GLU A 533 -43.57 2.26 -49.84
N THR A 534 -42.68 1.28 -49.84
CA THR A 534 -42.65 0.23 -50.88
C THR A 534 -43.91 -0.64 -50.88
N ILE A 535 -44.46 -1.00 -49.71
CA ILE A 535 -45.74 -1.71 -49.61
C ILE A 535 -46.89 -0.85 -50.17
N ALA A 536 -46.92 0.45 -49.85
CA ALA A 536 -47.92 1.36 -50.36
C ALA A 536 -47.86 1.49 -51.90
N GLU A 537 -46.65 1.53 -52.46
CA GLU A 537 -46.43 1.56 -53.91
C GLU A 537 -46.89 0.25 -54.59
N ILE A 538 -46.60 -0.92 -54.00
CA ILE A 538 -47.04 -2.22 -54.51
C ILE A 538 -48.57 -2.38 -54.43
N LYS A 539 -49.21 -1.83 -53.40
CA LYS A 539 -50.66 -1.96 -53.20
C LYS A 539 -51.48 -1.13 -54.20
N LYS A 540 -50.94 0.01 -54.66
CA LYS A 540 -51.61 0.93 -55.60
C LYS A 540 -52.11 0.25 -56.89
N PRO A 541 -51.31 -0.54 -57.64
CA PRO A 541 -51.79 -1.23 -58.84
C PRO A 541 -52.78 -2.38 -58.57
N VAL A 542 -52.78 -2.97 -57.37
CA VAL A 542 -53.75 -4.03 -57.01
C VAL A 542 -55.16 -3.45 -56.88
N GLU A 543 -55.28 -2.23 -56.38
CA GLU A 543 -56.56 -1.51 -56.31
C GLU A 543 -57.03 -1.04 -57.69
N ASP A 544 -56.12 -0.65 -58.58
CA ASP A 544 -56.46 -0.26 -59.97
C ASP A 544 -56.87 -1.46 -60.84
N LEU A 545 -56.51 -2.70 -60.47
CA LEU A 545 -56.92 -3.94 -61.15
C LEU A 545 -58.21 -4.55 -60.60
N ALA A 546 -58.84 -3.94 -59.59
CA ALA A 546 -60.15 -4.34 -59.11
C ALA A 546 -61.22 -4.06 -60.18
N VAL A 547 -61.47 -5.08 -61.02
CA VAL A 547 -62.45 -5.15 -62.09
C VAL A 547 -63.80 -4.54 -61.66
N PRO A 548 -64.42 -3.64 -62.45
CA PRO A 548 -65.74 -3.11 -62.13
C PRO A 548 -66.75 -4.26 -62.03
N LYS A 549 -67.38 -4.39 -60.85
CA LYS A 549 -68.54 -5.26 -60.63
C LYS A 549 -69.59 -4.93 -61.70
N SER A 550 -69.72 -5.82 -62.67
CA SER A 550 -70.86 -5.84 -63.59
C SER A 550 -72.13 -6.04 -62.77
N ALA A 551 -73.03 -5.07 -62.86
CA ALA A 551 -74.40 -5.18 -62.42
C ALA A 551 -75.09 -6.30 -63.19
N ASP A 552 -75.60 -7.32 -62.50
CA ASP A 552 -77.02 -7.74 -62.57
C ASP A 552 -77.27 -8.97 -61.69
N GLY A 553 -78.49 -9.11 -61.22
CA GLY A 553 -79.03 -10.41 -60.79
C GLY A 553 -79.28 -10.54 -59.29
N GLY A 554 -80.49 -10.19 -58.86
CA GLY A 554 -81.05 -10.62 -57.60
C GLY A 554 -81.23 -12.15 -57.53
N GLY A 555 -81.18 -12.68 -56.31
CA GLY A 555 -81.43 -14.09 -56.03
C GLY A 555 -81.36 -14.35 -54.53
N SER A 556 -82.52 -14.33 -53.89
CA SER A 556 -82.75 -14.88 -52.56
C SER A 556 -82.51 -16.39 -52.56
N VAL A 557 -81.64 -16.92 -51.70
CA VAL A 557 -81.71 -18.31 -51.24
C VAL A 557 -81.23 -18.40 -49.79
N ASP A 558 -82.07 -19.10 -49.03
CA ASP A 558 -81.96 -19.58 -47.66
C ASP A 558 -80.71 -20.38 -47.30
N GLU A 559 -80.42 -20.35 -46.00
CA GLU A 559 -80.22 -21.50 -45.12
C GLU A 559 -79.52 -22.76 -45.70
N SER A 560 -78.30 -23.06 -45.24
CA SER A 560 -78.01 -24.28 -44.46
C SER A 560 -76.51 -24.59 -44.37
N GLN A 561 -76.16 -25.04 -43.16
CA GLN A 561 -75.24 -26.14 -42.82
C GLN A 561 -73.76 -26.09 -43.22
N GLY A 562 -72.96 -26.33 -42.18
CA GLY A 562 -71.51 -26.37 -42.18
C GLY A 562 -70.88 -27.40 -43.11
N THR A 563 -69.57 -27.25 -43.28
CA THR A 563 -68.64 -28.37 -43.31
C THR A 563 -67.28 -27.91 -42.83
N GLU A 564 -66.80 -28.67 -41.86
CA GLU A 564 -65.43 -28.88 -41.45
C GLU A 564 -64.55 -29.14 -42.67
N PHE A 565 -63.45 -28.40 -42.81
CA PHE A 565 -62.43 -28.66 -43.83
C PHE A 565 -61.04 -28.65 -43.17
N GLN A 566 -60.57 -29.85 -42.85
CA GLN A 566 -59.16 -30.15 -42.67
C GLN A 566 -58.44 -29.90 -44.00
N GLY A 567 -57.52 -28.94 -44.00
CA GLY A 567 -56.66 -28.61 -45.13
C GLY A 567 -55.21 -28.86 -44.79
N ASP A 568 -54.82 -30.13 -44.79
CA ASP A 568 -53.45 -30.58 -44.93
C ASP A 568 -52.89 -30.11 -46.28
N ARG A 569 -51.87 -29.25 -46.27
CA ARG A 569 -50.90 -29.12 -47.36
C ARG A 569 -49.70 -28.28 -46.93
N GLY A 570 -48.59 -28.95 -46.72
CA GLY A 570 -47.28 -28.33 -46.68
C GLY A 570 -46.91 -27.67 -48.01
N TYR A 571 -46.14 -26.59 -47.91
CA TYR A 571 -45.19 -26.17 -48.93
C TYR A 571 -43.93 -25.69 -48.22
N ARG A 572 -42.80 -26.30 -48.61
CA ARG A 572 -41.44 -25.78 -48.43
C ARG A 572 -41.33 -24.42 -49.13
N VAL A 573 -40.66 -23.45 -48.50
CA VAL A 573 -39.28 -23.03 -48.82
C VAL A 573 -38.59 -22.67 -47.52
#